data_AF-W1IQN6-F1
#
_entry.id   AF-W1IQN6-F1
#
_cell.length_a   1.000
_cell.length_b   1.000
_cell.length_c   1.000
_cell.angle_alpha   90.00
_cell.angle_beta   90.00
_cell.angle_gamma   90.00
#
_symmetry.space_group_name_H-M   'P 1'
#
loop_
_entity.id
_entity.type
_entity.pdbx_description
1 polymer ?
#
loop_
_entity_poly.entity_id
_entity_poly.type
_entity_poly.pdbx_seq_one_letter_code
_entity_poly.pdbx_strand_id
1 'polypeptide(L)' 'MCQAESLENGRVDLAYIALMNEYLDVEAENEALIARWRDEQH' A
#
# COMPACT_ATOMS: atom_id res chain seq x y z
N MET A 1 -10.93 19.78 -7.51
CA MET A 1 -10.26 19.02 -8.59
C MET A 1 -9.15 18.21 -7.96
N CYS A 2 -9.27 16.89 -7.94
CA CYS A 2 -8.19 16.00 -7.53
C CYS A 2 -7.19 15.93 -8.69
N GLN A 3 -6.02 16.54 -8.56
CA GLN A 3 -4.94 16.37 -9.53
C GLN A 3 -4.04 15.26 -9.04
N ALA A 4 -4.28 14.06 -9.56
CA ALA A 4 -3.37 12.92 -9.53
C ALA A 4 -2.10 13.15 -10.40
N GLU A 5 -1.69 14.40 -10.62
CA GLU A 5 -0.59 14.81 -11.52
C GLU A 5 0.72 15.09 -10.78
N SER A 6 0.77 14.95 -9.45
CA SER A 6 1.94 15.36 -8.65
C SER A 6 3.03 14.31 -8.47
N LEU A 7 3.01 13.20 -9.23
CA LEU A 7 3.98 12.11 -9.04
C LEU A 7 5.40 12.36 -9.61
N GLU A 8 5.71 13.50 -10.25
CA GLU A 8 6.98 13.63 -10.99
C GLU A 8 7.85 14.87 -10.70
N ASN A 9 7.78 15.44 -9.49
CA ASN A 9 8.71 16.53 -9.11
C ASN A 9 9.88 16.08 -8.22
N GLY A 10 10.10 14.78 -8.02
CA GLY A 10 11.25 14.22 -7.28
C GLY A 10 11.32 14.57 -5.78
N ARG A 11 10.40 15.40 -5.28
CA ARG A 11 10.24 15.70 -3.85
C ARG A 11 9.18 14.78 -3.26
N VAL A 12 9.66 13.70 -2.68
CA VAL A 12 8.88 12.90 -1.73
C VAL A 12 8.98 13.58 -0.38
N ASP A 13 7.86 13.98 0.20
CA ASP A 13 7.81 14.47 1.58
C ASP A 13 7.48 13.33 2.56
N LEU A 14 7.68 13.59 3.85
CA LEU A 14 7.52 12.58 4.89
C LEU A 14 6.08 12.09 5.01
N ALA A 15 5.09 12.94 4.67
CA ALA A 15 3.69 12.55 4.66
C ALA A 15 3.39 11.56 3.53
N TYR A 16 4.02 11.74 2.36
CA TYR A 16 3.91 10.82 1.24
C TYR A 16 4.58 9.48 1.54
N ILE A 17 5.75 9.47 2.19
CA ILE A 17 6.41 8.22 2.66
C ILE A 17 5.50 7.48 3.64
N ALA A 18 4.91 8.20 4.61
CA ALA A 18 4.01 7.60 5.58
C ALA A 18 2.79 6.94 4.90
N LEU A 19 2.20 7.61 3.90
CA LEU A 19 1.09 7.07 3.12
C LEU A 19 1.50 5.83 2.30
N MET A 20 2.70 5.84 1.70
CA MET A 20 3.20 4.68 0.98
C MET A 20 3.48 3.49 1.91
N ASN A 21 4.01 3.74 3.11
CA ASN A 21 4.23 2.69 4.09
C ASN A 21 2.91 2.08 4.57
N GLU A 22 1.90 2.92 4.82
CA GLU A 22 0.55 2.44 5.17
C GLU A 22 -0.05 1.58 4.06
N TYR A 23 0.17 1.95 2.79
CA TYR A 23 -0.27 1.13 1.66
C TYR A 23 0.44 -0.23 1.59
N LEU A 24 1.76 -0.27 1.82
CA LEU A 24 2.52 -1.51 1.85
C LEU A 24 2.08 -2.44 3.00
N ASP A 25 1.73 -1.87 4.16
CA ASP A 25 1.22 -2.64 5.30
C ASP A 25 -0.12 -3.31 4.95
N VAL A 26 -1.03 -2.60 4.28
CA VAL A 26 -2.31 -3.15 3.82
C VAL A 26 -2.12 -4.28 2.80
N GLU A 27 -1.14 -4.16 1.89
CA GLU A 27 -0.83 -5.21 0.91
C GLU A 27 -0.32 -6.48 1.61
N ALA A 28 0.60 -6.33 2.57
CA ALA A 28 1.12 -7.46 3.36
C ALA A 28 0.03 -8.15 4.18
N GLU A 29 -0.90 -7.40 4.79
CA GLU A 29 -2.03 -7.97 5.51
C GLU A 29 -2.96 -8.76 4.59
N ASN A 30 -3.24 -8.23 3.39
CA ASN A 30 -4.05 -8.92 2.39
C ASN A 30 -3.40 -10.23 1.93
N GLU A 31 -2.09 -10.23 1.67
CA GLU A 31 -1.36 -11.45 1.31
C GLU A 31 -1.42 -12.50 2.42
N ALA A 32 -1.25 -12.08 3.68
CA ALA A 32 -1.35 -12.97 4.83
C ALA A 32 -2.75 -13.57 4.98
N LEU A 33 -3.80 -12.78 4.77
CA LEU A 33 -5.20 -13.26 4.79
C LEU A 33 -5.47 -14.26 3.66
N ILE A 34 -4.99 -14.00 2.45
CA ILE A 34 -5.12 -14.91 1.31
C ILE A 34 -4.38 -16.22 1.56
N ALA A 35 -3.17 -16.17 2.11
CA ALA A 35 -2.39 -17.36 2.44
C ALA A 35 -3.15 -18.23 3.46
N ARG A 36 -3.64 -17.61 4.55
CA ARG A 36 -4.44 -18.30 5.56
C ARG A 36 -5.71 -18.91 4.96
N TRP A 37 -6.42 -18.18 4.10
CA TRP A 37 -7.63 -18.69 3.46
C TRP A 37 -7.32 -19.89 2.57
N ARG A 38 -6.21 -19.89 1.84
CA ARG A 38 -5.78 -21.05 1.03
C ARG A 38 -5.46 -22.27 1.89
N ASP A 39 -4.79 -22.07 3.03
CA ASP A 39 -4.48 -23.15 3.97
C ASP A 39 -5.76 -23.73 4.61
N GLU A 40 -6.75 -22.90 4.92
CA GLU A 40 -8.04 -23.33 5.49
C GLU A 40 -8.94 -24.09 4.49
N GLN A 41 -8.69 -23.98 3.17
CA GLN A 41 -9.45 -24.68 2.13
C GLN A 41 -8.87 -26.07 1.77
N HIS A 42 -7.82 -26.52 2.47
CA HIS A 42 -7.15 -27.80 2.25
C HIS A 42 -7.49 -28.83 3.34
#